data_AF-A0A418PL43-F1
#
_entry.id   AF-A0A418PL43-F1
#
_cell.length_a   1.000
_cell.length_b   1.000
_cell.length_c   1.000
_cell.angle_alpha   90.00
_cell.angle_beta   90.00
_cell.angle_gamma   90.00
#
_symmetry.space_group_name_H-M   'P 1'
#
loop_
_entity.id
_entity.type
_entity.pdbx_description
1 polymer ?
#
loop_
_entity_poly.entity_id
_entity_poly.type
_entity_poly.pdbx_seq_one_letter_code
_entity_poly.pdbx_strand_id
1 'polypeptide(L)'
;MELCRGKKDATEAGKKKIVVIDDPISSLSHIYVFNVGRLIHNEFLRTEKYEQVFLLTHSLYFFYEMTDTNKDRRKEQQKLFRIRKNTAGSEILEMNYEEIQNDYHSYWFVIKDDKQPPALIANCMRNIIEYFFNFVEKKDLNNVFQKPAMQENRFQAFCRYINRESHSLGQNIFDIKEFNYADFKDAFALVFKENGYEEHYKRMIK
;
A
#
# COMPACT_ATOMS: atom_id res chain seq x y z
N MET A 1 19.69 -14.39 21.98
CA MET A 1 20.21 -14.01 20.67
C MET A 1 20.34 -15.26 19.83
N GLU A 2 19.42 -15.47 18.88
CA GLU A 2 19.59 -16.50 17.87
C GLU A 2 20.57 -15.99 16.81
N LEU A 3 21.68 -16.70 16.66
CA LEU A 3 22.67 -16.44 15.62
C LEU A 3 22.39 -17.41 14.48
N CYS A 4 22.49 -16.96 13.22
CA CYS A 4 22.45 -17.80 12.02
C CYS A 4 23.62 -18.81 12.00
N ARG A 5 23.62 -19.78 12.92
CA ARG A 5 24.66 -20.79 13.14
C ARG A 5 24.41 -21.95 12.18
N GLY A 6 24.73 -21.72 10.91
CA GLY A 6 24.66 -22.72 9.85
C GLY A 6 25.69 -23.85 9.94
N LYS A 7 26.24 -24.16 11.14
CA LYS A 7 27.15 -25.28 11.36
C LYS A 7 26.72 -26.07 12.59
N LYS A 8 26.50 -27.37 12.43
CA LYS A 8 26.24 -28.29 13.55
C LYS A 8 27.55 -28.81 14.15
N ASP A 9 28.62 -28.85 13.35
CA ASP A 9 29.96 -29.28 13.76
C ASP A 9 31.06 -28.30 13.33
N ALA A 10 32.15 -28.24 14.11
CA ALA A 10 33.30 -27.36 13.84
C ALA A 10 34.03 -27.68 12.53
N THR A 11 33.91 -28.93 12.06
CA THR A 11 34.53 -29.46 10.84
C THR A 11 33.68 -29.28 9.58
N GLU A 12 32.42 -28.84 9.71
CA GLU A 12 31.54 -28.62 8.57
C GLU A 12 32.09 -27.46 7.70
N ALA A 13 32.33 -27.70 6.41
CA ALA A 13 32.70 -26.65 5.47
C ALA A 13 31.65 -25.52 5.47
N GLY A 14 32.09 -24.27 5.22
CA GLY A 14 31.16 -23.14 5.16
C GLY A 14 30.10 -23.36 4.07
N LYS A 15 28.87 -23.65 4.47
CA LYS A 15 27.74 -23.74 3.53
C LYS A 15 27.31 -22.34 3.10
N LYS A 16 26.87 -22.21 1.85
CA LYS A 16 26.17 -21.02 1.36
C LYS A 16 24.96 -20.76 2.23
N LYS A 17 24.77 -19.51 2.67
CA LYS A 17 23.70 -19.14 3.60
C LYS A 17 22.69 -18.25 2.89
N ILE A 18 21.42 -18.63 2.99
CA ILE A 18 20.28 -17.81 2.57
C ILE A 18 19.57 -17.35 3.84
N VAL A 19 19.20 -16.07 3.89
CA VAL A 19 18.48 -15.48 5.02
C VAL A 19 17.13 -14.98 4.54
N VAL A 20 16.09 -15.25 5.32
CA VAL A 20 14.74 -14.67 5.12
C VAL A 20 14.40 -13.88 6.37
N ILE A 21 14.14 -12.59 6.19
CA ILE A 21 13.70 -11.67 7.24
C ILE A 21 12.24 -11.33 6.94
N ASP A 22 11.33 -11.85 7.75
CA ASP A 22 9.90 -11.65 7.58
C ASP A 22 9.39 -10.54 8.51
N ASP A 23 8.96 -9.44 7.91
CA ASP A 23 8.37 -8.25 8.52
C ASP A 23 9.05 -7.81 9.83
N PRO A 24 10.31 -7.32 9.76
CA PRO A 24 11.12 -7.05 10.95
C PRO A 24 10.62 -5.84 11.77
N ILE A 25 9.53 -5.20 11.35
CA ILE A 25 8.96 -4.03 12.00
C ILE A 25 7.49 -4.28 12.28
N SER A 26 7.10 -4.16 13.54
CA SER A 26 5.69 -4.12 13.90
C SER A 26 5.11 -2.73 13.62
N SER A 27 3.83 -2.69 13.26
CA SER A 27 3.06 -1.46 12.97
C SER A 27 3.05 -0.42 14.11
N LEU A 28 3.43 -0.79 15.34
CA LEU A 28 3.57 0.12 16.49
C LEU A 28 4.95 0.80 16.59
N SER A 29 5.92 0.39 15.78
CA SER A 29 7.35 0.69 15.99
C SER A 29 7.96 1.64 14.95
N HIS A 30 7.19 2.58 14.39
CA HIS A 30 7.72 3.59 13.46
C HIS A 30 8.96 4.32 14.00
N ILE A 31 9.06 4.48 15.33
CA ILE A 31 10.20 5.08 16.03
C ILE A 31 11.49 4.26 15.86
N TYR A 32 11.39 2.94 15.74
CA TYR A 32 12.55 2.04 15.69
C TYR A 32 12.95 1.64 14.27
N VAL A 33 12.22 2.10 13.25
CA VAL A 33 12.47 1.68 11.86
C VAL A 33 13.91 1.90 11.44
N PHE A 34 14.46 3.07 11.75
CA PHE A 34 15.84 3.41 11.44
C PHE A 34 16.84 2.50 12.16
N ASN A 35 16.60 2.18 13.43
CA ASN A 35 17.50 1.34 14.22
C ASN A 35 17.50 -0.10 13.71
N VAL A 36 16.30 -0.65 13.44
CA VAL A 36 16.13 -1.98 12.84
C VAL A 36 16.79 -2.03 11.46
N GLY A 37 16.56 -0.99 10.63
CA GLY A 37 17.16 -0.88 9.31
C GLY A 37 18.69 -0.86 9.35
N ARG A 38 19.28 -0.05 10.24
CA ARG A 38 20.74 -0.01 10.44
C ARG A 38 21.30 -1.37 10.87
N LEU A 39 20.63 -2.05 11.79
CA LEU A 39 21.05 -3.39 12.23
C LEU A 39 21.03 -4.36 11.06
N ILE A 40 19.96 -4.35 10.26
CA ILE A 40 19.85 -5.25 9.11
C ILE A 40 20.91 -4.94 8.04
N HIS A 41 21.15 -3.66 7.76
CA HIS A 41 22.21 -3.26 6.83
C HIS A 41 23.58 -3.76 7.28
N ASN A 42 23.94 -3.56 8.54
CA ASN A 42 25.27 -3.88 9.04
C ASN A 42 25.48 -5.39 9.19
N GLU A 43 24.47 -6.12 9.66
CA GLU A 43 24.61 -7.55 9.92
C GLU A 43 24.41 -8.41 8.67
N PHE A 44 23.46 -8.05 7.78
CA PHE A 44 23.03 -8.92 6.69
C PHE A 44 23.36 -8.41 5.29
N LEU A 45 23.36 -7.08 5.04
CA LEU A 45 23.48 -6.53 3.69
C LEU A 45 24.88 -6.02 3.33
N ARG A 46 25.69 -5.61 4.31
CA ARG A 46 27.07 -5.11 4.12
C ARG A 46 28.11 -6.17 4.43
N THR A 47 27.85 -7.41 4.00
CA THR A 47 28.73 -8.53 4.27
C THR A 47 28.62 -9.59 3.18
N GLU A 48 29.71 -10.27 2.88
CA GLU A 48 29.74 -11.42 1.94
C GLU A 48 29.42 -12.75 2.64
N LYS A 49 29.00 -12.72 3.92
CA LYS A 49 28.67 -13.92 4.71
C LYS A 49 27.44 -14.66 4.19
N TYR A 50 26.58 -13.99 3.44
CA TYR A 50 25.29 -14.50 2.96
C TYR A 50 25.25 -14.45 1.44
N GLU A 51 24.81 -15.53 0.82
CA GLU A 51 24.69 -15.64 -0.63
C GLU A 51 23.47 -14.86 -1.12
N GLN A 52 22.38 -14.89 -0.35
CA GLN A 52 21.13 -14.23 -0.69
C GLN A 52 20.35 -13.85 0.56
N VAL A 53 19.71 -12.68 0.53
CA VAL A 53 18.85 -12.19 1.59
C VAL A 53 17.50 -11.84 0.99
N PHE A 54 16.44 -12.41 1.53
CA PHE A 54 15.06 -12.02 1.26
C PHE A 54 14.55 -11.20 2.43
N LEU A 55 14.07 -9.98 2.16
CA LEU A 55 13.44 -9.12 3.14
C LEU A 55 12.00 -8.89 2.72
N LEU A 56 11.07 -9.29 3.58
CA LEU A 56 9.64 -9.12 3.39
C LEU A 56 9.17 -8.04 4.37
N THR A 57 8.34 -7.13 3.89
CA THR A 57 7.67 -6.16 4.77
C THR A 57 6.39 -5.67 4.13
N HIS A 58 5.42 -5.31 4.97
CA HIS A 58 4.23 -4.59 4.55
C HIS A 58 4.37 -3.06 4.70
N SER A 59 5.45 -2.58 5.33
CA SER A 59 5.71 -1.16 5.58
C SER A 59 6.42 -0.52 4.38
N LEU A 60 5.72 0.35 3.65
CA LEU A 60 6.31 1.07 2.52
C LEU A 60 7.49 1.95 2.95
N TYR A 61 7.40 2.55 4.14
CA TYR A 61 8.51 3.33 4.70
C TYR A 61 9.75 2.47 4.94
N PHE A 62 9.59 1.27 5.49
CA PHE A 62 10.73 0.37 5.71
C PHE A 62 11.28 -0.22 4.42
N PHE A 63 10.40 -0.54 3.46
CA PHE A 63 10.81 -0.92 2.12
C PHE A 63 11.76 0.12 1.51
N TYR A 64 11.42 1.41 1.64
CA TYR A 64 12.26 2.49 1.16
C TYR A 64 13.56 2.66 1.95
N GLU A 65 13.54 2.48 3.28
CA GLU A 65 14.77 2.48 4.10
C GLU A 65 15.75 1.38 3.68
N MET A 66 15.25 0.20 3.29
CA MET A 66 16.07 -0.96 2.88
C MET A 66 16.48 -0.96 1.41
N THR A 67 15.79 -0.19 0.57
CA THR A 67 16.06 -0.17 -0.86
C THR A 67 17.16 0.84 -1.19
N ASP A 68 18.09 0.41 -2.03
CA ASP A 68 19.19 1.27 -2.44
C ASP A 68 18.70 2.41 -3.35
N THR A 69 19.02 3.65 -2.96
CA THR A 69 18.63 4.85 -3.70
C THR A 69 19.49 5.06 -4.95
N ASN A 70 20.68 4.46 -5.04
CA ASN A 70 21.52 4.49 -6.23
C ASN A 70 21.02 3.44 -7.24
N LYS A 71 20.52 3.92 -8.38
CA LYS A 71 19.90 3.08 -9.42
C LYS A 71 20.83 1.99 -9.97
N ASP A 72 22.10 2.30 -10.18
CA ASP A 72 23.06 1.35 -10.79
C ASP A 72 23.40 0.25 -9.79
N ARG A 73 23.75 0.62 -8.55
CA ARG A 73 24.03 -0.35 -7.48
C ARG A 73 22.80 -1.19 -7.15
N ARG A 74 21.61 -0.59 -7.10
CA ARG A 74 20.34 -1.31 -6.93
C ARG A 74 20.15 -2.36 -8.02
N LYS A 75 20.35 -2.00 -9.28
CA LYS A 75 20.16 -2.92 -10.42
C LYS A 75 21.10 -4.12 -10.36
N GLU A 76 22.31 -3.93 -9.82
CA GLU A 76 23.31 -4.99 -9.66
C GLU A 76 23.05 -5.88 -8.44
N GLN A 77 22.56 -5.30 -7.33
CA GLN A 77 22.56 -5.97 -6.03
C GLN A 77 21.17 -6.29 -5.47
N GLN A 78 20.09 -5.74 -6.02
CA GLN A 78 18.75 -5.86 -5.46
C GLN A 78 17.69 -6.13 -6.55
N LYS A 79 16.73 -6.98 -6.18
CA LYS A 79 15.49 -7.20 -6.94
C LYS A 79 14.31 -6.86 -6.06
N LEU A 80 13.38 -6.08 -6.59
CA LEU A 80 12.21 -5.61 -5.86
C LEU A 80 10.98 -6.35 -6.38
N PHE A 81 10.16 -6.82 -5.44
CA PHE A 81 8.93 -7.55 -5.76
C PHE A 81 7.77 -7.04 -4.93
N ARG A 82 6.59 -7.01 -5.53
CA ARG A 82 5.31 -6.83 -4.85
C ARG A 82 4.55 -8.13 -4.86
N ILE A 83 4.04 -8.51 -3.69
CA ILE A 83 3.10 -9.62 -3.55
C ILE A 83 1.70 -9.00 -3.42
N ARG A 84 0.76 -9.42 -4.26
CA ARG A 84 -0.65 -9.03 -4.12
C ARG A 84 -1.55 -10.25 -4.20
N LYS A 85 -2.73 -10.15 -3.58
CA LYS A 85 -3.78 -11.15 -3.64
C LYS A 85 -5.08 -10.48 -4.03
N ASN A 86 -5.70 -10.96 -5.10
CA ASN A 86 -7.04 -10.53 -5.53
C ASN A 86 -7.96 -11.74 -5.63
N THR A 87 -9.17 -11.56 -6.18
CA THR A 87 -10.15 -12.65 -6.34
C THR A 87 -9.65 -13.80 -7.23
N ALA A 88 -8.65 -13.58 -8.09
CA ALA A 88 -8.06 -14.61 -8.95
C ALA A 88 -6.91 -15.40 -8.30
N GLY A 89 -6.40 -14.96 -7.15
CA GLY A 89 -5.34 -15.64 -6.41
C GLY A 89 -4.21 -14.71 -5.96
N SER A 90 -3.11 -15.30 -5.49
CA SER A 90 -1.89 -14.59 -5.11
C SER A 90 -0.91 -14.54 -6.29
N GLU A 91 -0.27 -13.40 -6.48
CA GLU A 91 0.77 -13.21 -7.51
C GLU A 91 1.95 -12.42 -6.96
N ILE A 92 3.12 -12.66 -7.56
CA ILE A 92 4.37 -11.94 -7.29
C ILE A 92 4.75 -11.21 -8.58
N LEU A 93 4.93 -9.90 -8.48
CA LEU A 93 5.26 -9.03 -9.60
C LEU A 93 6.59 -8.34 -9.32
N GLU A 94 7.48 -8.29 -10.31
CA GLU A 94 8.64 -7.40 -10.25
C GLU A 94 8.13 -5.95 -10.19
N MET A 95 8.75 -5.13 -9.34
CA MET A 95 8.34 -3.73 -9.15
C MET A 95 9.52 -2.80 -9.36
N ASN A 96 9.22 -1.56 -9.78
CA ASN A 96 10.23 -0.50 -9.83
C ASN A 96 10.22 0.29 -8.51
N TYR A 97 11.37 0.85 -8.15
CA TYR A 97 11.51 1.69 -6.95
C TYR A 97 10.55 2.89 -6.96
N GLU A 98 10.32 3.46 -8.14
CA GLU A 98 9.49 4.65 -8.34
C GLU A 98 7.99 4.32 -8.53
N GLU A 99 7.60 3.04 -8.53
CA GLU A 99 6.23 2.61 -8.84
C GLU A 99 5.20 3.00 -7.76
N ILE A 100 5.56 2.95 -6.48
CA ILE A 100 4.65 3.24 -5.36
C ILE A 100 5.27 4.25 -4.39
N GLN A 101 5.06 5.53 -4.64
CA GLN A 101 5.77 6.58 -3.87
C GLN A 101 5.28 6.73 -2.42
N ASN A 102 4.00 6.52 -2.16
CA ASN A 102 3.39 6.69 -0.84
C ASN A 102 2.02 5.99 -0.77
N ASP A 103 1.41 5.98 0.42
CA ASP A 103 0.09 5.38 0.67
C ASP A 103 -1.01 5.92 -0.25
N TYR A 104 -0.95 7.21 -0.57
CA TYR A 104 -1.89 7.82 -1.51
C TYR A 104 -1.81 7.17 -2.90
N HIS A 105 -0.61 6.97 -3.44
CA HIS A 105 -0.42 6.26 -4.71
C HIS A 105 -0.80 4.78 -4.60
N SER A 106 -0.57 4.14 -3.46
CA SER A 106 -0.98 2.75 -3.20
C SER A 106 -2.49 2.58 -3.33
N TYR A 107 -3.30 3.51 -2.81
CA TYR A 107 -4.75 3.46 -2.97
C TYR A 107 -5.18 3.53 -4.43
N TRP A 108 -4.57 4.42 -5.22
CA TRP A 108 -4.87 4.51 -6.65
C TRP A 108 -4.51 3.22 -7.38
N PHE A 109 -3.41 2.56 -7.01
CA PHE A 109 -3.03 1.28 -7.58
C PHE A 109 -4.08 0.19 -7.30
N VAL A 110 -4.63 0.16 -6.08
CA VAL A 110 -5.66 -0.81 -5.69
C VAL A 110 -6.95 -0.61 -6.48
N ILE A 111 -7.44 0.63 -6.61
CA ILE A 111 -8.74 0.87 -7.27
C ILE A 111 -8.72 0.65 -8.80
N LYS A 112 -7.53 0.54 -9.42
CA LYS A 112 -7.38 0.19 -10.84
C LYS A 112 -7.64 -1.29 -11.12
N ASP A 113 -7.44 -2.15 -10.13
CA ASP A 113 -7.64 -3.59 -10.27
C ASP A 113 -9.07 -3.97 -9.85
N ASP A 114 -9.93 -4.18 -10.85
CA ASP A 114 -11.33 -4.56 -10.63
C ASP A 114 -11.53 -5.95 -10.02
N LYS A 115 -10.47 -6.74 -9.93
CA LYS A 115 -10.50 -8.03 -9.26
C LYS A 115 -10.28 -7.91 -7.75
N GLN A 116 -10.03 -6.71 -7.23
CA GLN A 116 -9.89 -6.47 -5.81
C GLN A 116 -11.23 -6.64 -5.09
N PRO A 117 -11.22 -6.98 -3.79
CA PRO A 117 -12.45 -7.03 -3.00
C PRO A 117 -13.17 -5.67 -3.03
N PRO A 118 -14.49 -5.62 -3.30
CA PRO A 118 -15.24 -4.36 -3.38
C PRO A 118 -15.08 -3.49 -2.13
N ALA A 119 -15.03 -4.11 -0.95
CA ALA A 119 -14.79 -3.43 0.32
C ALA A 119 -13.45 -2.69 0.37
N LEU A 120 -12.40 -3.32 -0.17
CA LEU A 120 -11.07 -2.74 -0.22
C LEU A 120 -11.04 -1.55 -1.18
N ILE A 121 -11.65 -1.68 -2.36
CA ILE A 121 -11.74 -0.58 -3.33
C ILE A 121 -12.52 0.61 -2.75
N ALA A 122 -13.66 0.38 -2.12
CA ALA A 122 -14.45 1.44 -1.48
C ALA A 122 -13.63 2.16 -0.39
N ASN A 123 -12.90 1.41 0.44
CA ASN A 123 -12.01 1.98 1.44
C ASN A 123 -10.87 2.79 0.80
N CYS A 124 -10.26 2.32 -0.29
CA CYS A 124 -9.23 3.07 -1.00
C CYS A 124 -9.80 4.35 -1.64
N MET A 125 -10.99 4.31 -2.25
CA MET A 125 -11.68 5.50 -2.77
C MET A 125 -11.91 6.54 -1.68
N ARG A 126 -12.34 6.10 -0.49
CA ARG A 126 -12.47 6.95 0.70
C ARG A 126 -11.17 7.64 1.05
N ASN A 127 -10.09 6.87 1.27
CA ASN A 127 -8.81 7.43 1.66
C ASN A 127 -8.24 8.39 0.59
N ILE A 128 -8.48 8.11 -0.69
CA ILE A 128 -8.10 9.01 -1.79
C ILE A 128 -8.86 10.33 -1.70
N ILE A 129 -10.19 10.30 -1.53
CA ILE A 129 -11.01 11.51 -1.42
C ILE A 129 -10.62 12.30 -0.19
N GLU A 130 -10.51 11.64 0.97
CA GLU A 130 -10.13 12.27 2.23
C GLU A 130 -8.76 12.95 2.10
N TYR A 131 -7.74 12.23 1.63
CA TYR A 131 -6.40 12.81 1.46
C TYR A 131 -6.42 13.95 0.45
N PHE A 132 -6.99 13.76 -0.73
CA PHE A 132 -6.95 14.76 -1.79
C PHE A 132 -7.73 16.02 -1.41
N PHE A 133 -8.99 15.89 -1.02
CA PHE A 133 -9.82 17.07 -0.76
C PHE A 133 -9.52 17.71 0.59
N ASN A 134 -9.29 16.94 1.65
CA ASN A 134 -9.03 17.51 2.98
C ASN A 134 -7.58 17.98 3.12
N PHE A 135 -6.60 17.16 2.76
CA PHE A 135 -5.18 17.50 2.98
C PHE A 135 -4.58 18.34 1.84
N VAL A 136 -4.77 17.95 0.57
CA VAL A 136 -4.16 18.66 -0.57
C VAL A 136 -4.93 19.94 -0.88
N GLU A 137 -6.24 19.85 -1.06
CA GLU A 137 -7.09 20.99 -1.45
C GLU A 137 -7.64 21.79 -0.27
N LYS A 138 -7.51 21.30 0.97
CA LYS A 138 -7.99 21.96 2.20
C LYS A 138 -9.48 22.33 2.16
N LYS A 139 -10.29 21.46 1.56
CA LYS A 139 -11.74 21.59 1.44
C LYS A 139 -12.44 20.75 2.51
N ASP A 140 -13.55 21.27 3.02
CA ASP A 140 -14.49 20.48 3.82
C ASP A 140 -15.14 19.41 2.94
N LEU A 141 -14.99 18.15 3.33
CA LEU A 141 -15.56 17.00 2.63
C LEU A 141 -17.08 17.11 2.48
N ASN A 142 -17.79 17.71 3.44
CA ASN A 142 -19.23 17.92 3.32
C ASN A 142 -19.58 18.71 2.05
N ASN A 143 -18.77 19.71 1.69
CA ASN A 143 -18.99 20.54 0.50
C ASN A 143 -18.66 19.80 -0.81
N VAL A 144 -17.76 18.81 -0.77
CA VAL A 144 -17.36 18.00 -1.93
C VAL A 144 -18.55 17.20 -2.47
N PHE A 145 -19.42 16.73 -1.57
CA PHE A 145 -20.59 15.91 -1.92
C PHE A 145 -21.90 16.71 -2.11
N GLN A 146 -21.93 18.00 -1.73
CA GLN A 146 -23.09 18.90 -1.92
C GLN A 146 -23.20 19.43 -3.37
N LYS A 147 -23.11 18.53 -4.35
CA LYS A 147 -23.29 18.83 -5.78
C LYS A 147 -24.62 18.22 -6.26
N PRO A 148 -25.42 18.91 -7.09
CA PRO A 148 -26.68 18.37 -7.59
C PRO A 148 -26.54 17.01 -8.27
N ALA A 149 -25.48 16.82 -9.08
CA ALA A 149 -25.20 15.56 -9.76
C ALA A 149 -24.89 14.41 -8.78
N MET A 150 -24.39 14.71 -7.58
CA MET A 150 -24.11 13.71 -6.53
C MET A 150 -25.35 13.32 -5.71
N GLN A 151 -26.50 13.99 -5.91
CA GLN A 151 -27.73 13.71 -5.18
C GLN A 151 -28.59 12.61 -5.81
N GLU A 152 -28.22 12.10 -6.98
CA GLU A 152 -28.91 10.95 -7.60
C GLU A 152 -28.99 9.76 -6.64
N ASN A 153 -30.14 9.08 -6.59
CA ASN A 153 -30.39 7.97 -5.66
C ASN A 153 -29.32 6.88 -5.72
N ARG A 154 -28.77 6.59 -6.91
CA ARG A 154 -27.71 5.59 -7.10
C ARG A 154 -26.40 5.95 -6.41
N PHE A 155 -26.12 7.23 -6.16
CA PHE A 155 -24.88 7.68 -5.51
C PHE A 155 -25.01 7.88 -4.00
N GLN A 156 -26.23 7.83 -3.46
CA GLN A 156 -26.48 8.05 -2.03
C GLN A 156 -25.73 7.06 -1.14
N ALA A 157 -25.61 5.80 -1.55
CA ALA A 157 -24.85 4.78 -0.81
C ALA A 157 -23.35 5.13 -0.76
N PHE A 158 -22.78 5.57 -1.88
CA PHE A 158 -21.39 6.02 -1.95
C PHE A 158 -21.16 7.25 -1.07
N CYS A 159 -21.98 8.30 -1.23
CA CYS A 159 -21.86 9.53 -0.44
C CYS A 159 -21.94 9.26 1.07
N ARG A 160 -22.85 8.37 1.50
CA ARG A 160 -22.94 7.95 2.91
C ARG A 160 -21.71 7.18 3.37
N TYR A 161 -21.18 6.28 2.53
CA TYR A 161 -20.00 5.49 2.88
C TYR A 161 -18.77 6.38 3.10
N ILE A 162 -18.53 7.36 2.21
CA ILE A 162 -17.36 8.24 2.31
C ILE A 162 -17.50 9.25 3.45
N ASN A 163 -18.69 9.84 3.64
CA ASN A 163 -18.91 10.87 4.68
C ASN A 163 -19.01 10.32 6.11
N ARG A 164 -19.13 9.01 6.31
CA ARG A 164 -19.16 8.44 7.66
C ARG A 164 -17.77 8.54 8.26
N GLU A 165 -17.57 9.45 9.22
CA GLU A 165 -16.29 9.63 9.93
C GLU A 165 -15.67 8.28 10.33
N SER A 166 -14.33 8.20 10.26
CA SER A 166 -13.54 7.01 10.55
C SER A 166 -13.58 6.58 12.02
N HIS A 167 -14.33 7.30 12.86
CA HIS A 167 -14.66 6.89 14.21
C HIS A 167 -15.53 5.64 14.19
N SER A 168 -14.89 4.55 14.59
CA SER A 168 -15.45 3.26 14.95
C SER A 168 -16.64 3.37 15.91
N LEU A 169 -17.83 3.69 15.41
CA LEU A 169 -19.06 3.24 16.05
C LEU A 169 -19.19 1.77 15.67
N GLY A 170 -19.06 0.88 16.67
CA GLY A 170 -18.99 -0.59 16.56
C GLY A 170 -20.21 -1.29 15.95
N GLN A 171 -20.99 -0.59 15.13
CA GLN A 171 -22.04 -1.10 14.27
C GLN A 171 -21.56 -0.95 12.81
N ASN A 172 -20.58 -1.76 12.42
CA ASN A 172 -20.30 -2.04 11.01
C ASN A 172 -21.41 -2.94 10.44
N ILE A 173 -22.62 -2.39 10.35
CA ILE A 173 -23.76 -3.00 9.65
C ILE A 173 -23.80 -2.36 8.25
N PHE A 174 -22.77 -2.59 7.44
CA PHE A 174 -22.94 -2.50 6.01
C PHE A 174 -22.57 -3.87 5.47
N ASP A 175 -23.61 -4.64 5.14
CA ASP A 175 -23.42 -5.84 4.35
C ASP A 175 -22.94 -5.37 2.96
N ILE A 176 -21.62 -5.44 2.75
CA ILE A 176 -20.94 -5.10 1.48
C ILE A 176 -21.55 -5.82 0.27
N LYS A 177 -22.41 -6.83 0.51
CA LYS A 177 -23.17 -7.57 -0.48
C LYS A 177 -24.22 -6.76 -1.26
N GLU A 178 -24.58 -5.55 -0.84
CA GLU A 178 -25.72 -4.81 -1.43
C GLU A 178 -25.37 -3.57 -2.28
N PHE A 179 -24.10 -3.17 -2.44
CA PHE A 179 -23.79 -1.99 -3.26
C PHE A 179 -23.38 -2.34 -4.69
N ASN A 180 -23.90 -1.55 -5.64
CA ASN A 180 -23.50 -1.63 -7.03
C ASN A 180 -22.11 -1.01 -7.21
N TYR A 181 -21.12 -1.86 -7.50
CA TYR A 181 -19.73 -1.44 -7.70
C TYR A 181 -19.56 -0.44 -8.85
N ALA A 182 -20.35 -0.57 -9.91
CA ALA A 182 -20.31 0.37 -11.04
C ALA A 182 -20.75 1.77 -10.59
N ASP A 183 -21.80 1.87 -9.77
CA ASP A 183 -22.28 3.15 -9.25
C ASP A 183 -21.24 3.83 -8.34
N PHE A 184 -20.46 3.04 -7.57
CA PHE A 184 -19.36 3.58 -6.75
C PHE A 184 -18.23 4.17 -7.59
N LYS A 185 -17.84 3.48 -8.67
CA LYS A 185 -16.84 4.00 -9.60
C LYS A 185 -17.31 5.28 -10.31
N ASP A 186 -18.55 5.26 -10.78
CA ASP A 186 -19.17 6.42 -11.43
C ASP A 186 -19.23 7.61 -10.47
N ALA A 187 -19.69 7.39 -9.24
CA ALA A 187 -19.73 8.41 -8.20
C ALA A 187 -18.33 8.95 -7.87
N PHE A 188 -17.34 8.06 -7.76
CA PHE A 188 -15.96 8.44 -7.49
C PHE A 188 -15.39 9.32 -8.62
N ALA A 189 -15.57 8.93 -9.89
CA ALA A 189 -15.18 9.77 -11.03
C ALA A 189 -15.93 11.12 -11.04
N LEU A 190 -17.22 11.09 -10.74
CA LEU A 190 -18.08 12.28 -10.71
C LEU A 190 -17.67 13.27 -9.61
N VAL A 191 -17.24 12.80 -8.43
CA VAL A 191 -16.72 13.67 -7.36
C VAL A 191 -15.56 14.52 -7.87
N PHE A 192 -14.58 13.91 -8.54
CA PHE A 192 -13.45 14.66 -9.09
C PHE A 192 -13.90 15.62 -10.18
N LYS A 193 -14.81 15.19 -11.06
CA LYS A 193 -15.35 16.03 -12.14
C LYS A 193 -16.09 17.27 -11.63
N GLU A 194 -17.08 17.10 -10.76
CA GLU A 194 -17.92 18.18 -10.23
C GLU A 194 -17.17 19.16 -9.32
N ASN A 195 -15.97 18.79 -8.88
CA ASN A 195 -15.09 19.64 -8.10
C ASN A 195 -13.93 20.23 -8.91
N GLY A 196 -13.86 20.00 -10.23
CA GLY A 196 -12.87 20.61 -11.12
C GLY A 196 -11.54 19.87 -11.24
N TYR A 197 -11.47 18.60 -10.82
CA TYR A 197 -10.27 17.77 -10.80
C TYR A 197 -10.38 16.54 -11.70
N GLU A 198 -11.17 16.61 -12.77
CA GLU A 198 -11.33 15.52 -13.74
C GLU A 198 -9.98 15.07 -14.33
N GLU A 199 -9.09 16.01 -14.65
CA GLU A 199 -7.77 15.71 -15.20
C GLU A 199 -6.85 15.00 -14.20
N HIS A 200 -7.00 15.30 -12.91
CA HIS A 200 -6.30 14.56 -11.87
C HIS A 200 -6.79 13.10 -11.82
N TYR A 201 -8.11 12.89 -11.78
CA TYR A 201 -8.68 11.55 -11.81
C TYR A 201 -8.22 10.75 -13.04
N LYS A 202 -8.31 11.34 -14.24
CA LYS A 202 -7.86 10.71 -15.50
C LYS A 202 -6.38 10.35 -15.46
N ARG A 203 -5.53 11.21 -14.91
CA ARG A 203 -4.09 10.93 -14.77
C ARG A 203 -3.86 9.76 -13.81
N MET A 204 -4.57 9.74 -12.69
CA MET A 204 -4.35 8.76 -11.64
C MET A 204 -4.95 7.40 -11.94
N ILE A 205 -6.06 7.31 -12.70
CA ILE A 205 -6.74 6.04 -13.02
C ILE A 205 -6.12 5.27 -14.20
N LYS A 206 -5.31 5.94 -15.04
CA LYS A 206 -4.53 5.30 -16.12
C LYS A 206 -3.63 4.18 -15.61
#